data_AF-A0A6F9CDT9-F1
#
_entry.id   AF-A0A6F9CDT9-F1
#
_cell.length_a   1.000
_cell.length_b   1.000
_cell.length_c   1.000
_cell.angle_alpha   90.00
_cell.angle_beta   90.00
_cell.angle_gamma   90.00
#
_symmetry.space_group_name_H-M   'P 1'
#
loop_
_entity.id
_entity.type
_entity.pdbx_description
1 polymer ?
#
loop_
_entity_poly.entity_id
_entity_poly.type
_entity_poly.pdbx_seq_one_letter_code
_entity_poly.pdbx_strand_id
1 'polypeptide(L)' 'MLQHQFPSVQANAAAYLQHLCFGDNRVKAAVCRLGGIKHLVDLLDHKTLEVQRNACGALRNLVYGKAMDDNKVAVRN' A
#
# COMPACT_ATOMS: atom_id res chain seq x y z
N MET A 1 2.41 11.78 -0.10
CA MET A 1 3.65 11.12 0.37
C MET A 1 4.08 9.94 -0.51
N LEU A 2 3.18 9.04 -0.93
CA LEU A 2 3.54 7.94 -1.85
C LEU A 2 4.06 8.40 -3.23
N GLN A 3 3.63 9.59 -3.68
CA GLN A 3 4.11 10.22 -4.92
C GLN A 3 5.19 11.29 -4.68
N HIS A 4 5.83 11.31 -3.51
CA HIS A 4 6.87 12.30 -3.23
C HIS A 4 8.11 12.04 -4.08
N GLN A 5 8.82 13.10 -4.48
CA GLN A 5 10.06 13.00 -5.27
C GLN A 5 11.24 12.30 -4.58
N PHE A 6 11.15 12.05 -3.27
CA PHE A 6 12.24 11.45 -2.50
C PHE A 6 11.89 9.99 -2.18
N PRO A 7 12.70 9.02 -2.62
CA PRO A 7 12.47 7.60 -2.36
C PRO A 7 12.32 7.28 -0.87
N SER A 8 13.07 7.97 0.00
CA SER A 8 12.96 7.79 1.46
C SER A 8 11.57 8.16 2.00
N VAL A 9 10.95 9.21 1.47
CA VAL A 9 9.59 9.62 1.86
C VAL A 9 8.56 8.61 1.36
N GLN A 10 8.74 8.08 0.16
CA GLN A 10 7.86 7.03 -0.40
C GLN A 10 7.97 5.73 0.41
N ALA A 11 9.20 5.30 0.71
CA ALA A 11 9.48 4.12 1.53
C ALA A 11 8.86 4.25 2.93
N ASN A 12 9.05 5.39 3.60
CA ASN A 12 8.49 5.65 4.92
C ASN A 12 6.95 5.69 4.89
N ALA A 13 6.37 6.31 3.86
CA ALA A 13 4.91 6.35 3.71
C ALA A 13 4.33 4.95 3.48
N ALA A 14 4.96 4.12 2.66
CA ALA A 14 4.53 2.74 2.44
C ALA A 14 4.70 1.88 3.71
N ALA A 15 5.80 2.02 4.45
CA ALA A 15 6.01 1.34 5.73
C ALA A 15 4.97 1.74 6.78
N TYR A 16 4.63 3.04 6.83
CA TYR A 16 3.61 3.54 7.73
C TYR A 16 2.23 2.97 7.38
N LEU A 17 1.86 2.93 6.10
CA LEU A 17 0.62 2.28 5.66
C LEU A 17 0.62 0.78 5.94
N GLN A 18 1.75 0.10 5.78
CA GLN A 18 1.88 -1.32 6.17
C GLN A 18 1.53 -1.53 7.63
N HIS A 19 2.10 -0.71 8.53
CA HIS A 19 1.82 -0.79 9.97
C HIS A 19 0.33 -0.55 10.27
N LEU A 20 -0.26 0.53 9.75
CA LEU A 20 -1.66 0.85 10.01
C LEU A 20 -2.62 -0.22 9.46
N CYS A 21 -2.28 -0.82 8.32
CA CYS A 21 -3.10 -1.84 7.68
C CYS A 21 -2.92 -3.25 8.29
N PHE A 22 -2.11 -3.44 9.33
CA PHE A 22 -1.93 -4.77 9.92
C PHE A 22 -3.22 -5.30 10.58
N GLY A 23 -3.96 -4.43 11.27
CA GLY A 23 -5.11 -4.84 12.11
C GLY A 23 -6.42 -4.08 11.93
N ASP A 24 -6.45 -2.94 11.25
CA ASP A 24 -7.68 -2.12 11.14
C ASP A 24 -8.29 -2.17 9.73
N ASN A 25 -9.41 -2.89 9.61
CA ASN A 25 -10.16 -3.00 8.35
C ASN A 25 -10.76 -1.67 7.88
N ARG A 26 -11.07 -0.74 8.79
CA ARG A 26 -11.56 0.60 8.41
C ARG A 26 -10.46 1.40 7.73
N VAL A 27 -9.22 1.29 8.23
CA VAL A 27 -8.05 1.90 7.60
C VAL A 27 -7.82 1.28 6.22
N LYS A 28 -7.81 -0.05 6.11
CA LYS A 28 -7.66 -0.74 4.82
C LYS A 28 -8.69 -0.27 3.78
N ALA A 29 -9.96 -0.15 4.18
CA ALA A 29 -11.03 0.35 3.31
C ALA A 29 -10.84 1.83 2.95
N ALA A 30 -10.39 2.66 3.90
CA ALA A 30 -10.10 4.07 3.63
C ALA A 30 -8.95 4.23 2.62
N VAL A 31 -7.87 3.46 2.76
CA VAL A 31 -6.74 3.47 1.81
C VAL A 31 -7.21 3.09 0.41
N CYS A 32 -8.07 2.07 0.28
CA CYS A 32 -8.66 1.70 -1.00
C CYS A 32 -9.50 2.83 -1.62
N ARG A 33 -10.45 3.39 -0.86
CA ARG A 33 -11.31 4.48 -1.33
C ARG A 33 -10.54 5.74 -1.76
N LEU A 34 -9.41 6.01 -1.11
CA LEU A 34 -8.55 7.15 -1.43
C LEU A 34 -7.57 6.85 -2.60
N GLY A 35 -7.68 5.70 -3.25
CA GLY A 35 -6.82 5.30 -4.37
C GLY A 35 -5.39 4.93 -3.95
N GLY A 36 -5.13 4.71 -2.66
CA GLY A 36 -3.80 4.37 -2.16
C GLY A 36 -3.25 3.05 -2.72
N ILE A 37 -4.14 2.10 -3.04
CA ILE A 37 -3.74 0.80 -3.64
C ILE A 37 -3.05 1.01 -4.99
N LYS A 38 -3.63 1.82 -5.89
CA LYS A 38 -3.03 2.12 -7.20
C LYS A 38 -1.61 2.65 -7.05
N HIS A 39 -1.42 3.63 -6.17
CA HIS A 39 -0.10 4.22 -5.91
C HIS A 39 0.90 3.20 -5.34
N LEU A 40 0.45 2.31 -4.45
CA LEU A 40 1.31 1.26 -3.91
C LEU A 40 1.67 0.21 -4.98
N VAL A 41 0.77 -0.10 -5.91
CA VAL A 41 1.05 -0.96 -7.07
C VAL A 41 2.08 -0.30 -7.98
N ASP A 42 1.93 0.99 -8.31
CA ASP A 42 2.89 1.72 -9.13
C ASP A 42 4.32 1.74 -8.50
N LEU A 43 4.40 1.75 -7.16
CA LEU A 43 5.68 1.70 -6.43
C LEU A 43 6.40 0.34 -6.50
N LEU A 44 5.74 -0.72 -6.98
CA LEU A 44 6.39 -2.03 -7.19
C LEU A 44 7.44 -1.97 -8.33
N ASP A 45 7.28 -1.05 -9.29
CA ASP A 45 8.22 -0.83 -10.39
C ASP A 45 9.31 0.21 -10.05
N HIS A 46 9.39 0.65 -8.79
CA HIS A 46 10.35 1.66 -8.37
C HIS A 46 11.80 1.14 -8.37
N LYS A 47 12.78 1.96 -8.76
CA LYS A 47 14.21 1.57 -8.85
C LYS A 47 14.87 1.25 -7.51
N THR A 48 14.28 1.71 -6.40
CA THR A 48 14.81 1.52 -5.04
C THR A 48 14.11 0.34 -4.36
N LEU A 49 14.90 -0.67 -3.98
CA LEU A 49 14.40 -1.92 -3.39
C LEU A 49 13.62 -1.72 -2.07
N GLU A 50 14.02 -0.74 -1.26
CA GLU A 50 13.32 -0.44 0.00
C GLU A 50 11.88 0.04 -0.26
N VAL A 51 11.69 0.89 -1.26
CA VAL A 51 10.36 1.36 -1.69
C VAL A 51 9.51 0.17 -2.13
N GLN A 52 10.07 -0.71 -2.96
CA GLN A 52 9.38 -1.92 -3.43
C GLN A 52 8.98 -2.85 -2.27
N ARG A 53 9.90 -3.11 -1.33
CA ARG A 53 9.65 -3.98 -0.17
C ARG A 53 8.55 -3.42 0.72
N ASN A 54 8.57 -2.13 1.00
CA ASN A 54 7.56 -1.50 1.84
C ASN A 54 6.20 -1.44 1.14
N ALA A 55 6.18 -1.14 -0.16
CA ALA A 55 4.95 -1.12 -0.96
C ALA A 55 4.31 -2.52 -1.04
N CYS A 56 5.09 -3.55 -1.39
CA CYS A 56 4.64 -4.95 -1.39
C CYS A 56 4.12 -5.36 0.00
N GLY A 57 4.85 -4.97 1.04
CA GLY A 57 4.47 -5.21 2.42
C GLY A 57 3.13 -4.57 2.81
N ALA A 58 2.86 -3.34 2.35
CA ALA A 58 1.60 -2.66 2.57
C ALA A 58 0.45 -3.32 1.80
N LEU A 59 0.66 -3.68 0.53
CA LEU A 59 -0.32 -4.37 -0.31
C LEU A 59 -0.75 -5.72 0.31
N ARG A 60 0.21 -6.51 0.81
CA ARG A 60 -0.08 -7.76 1.51
C ARG A 60 -1.04 -7.55 2.68
N ASN A 61 -0.80 -6.51 3.49
CA ASN A 61 -1.65 -6.23 4.65
C ASN A 61 -3.02 -5.68 4.21
N LEU A 62 -3.08 -4.87 3.15
CA LEU A 62 -4.30 -4.30 2.61
C LEU A 62 -5.29 -5.35 2.09
N VAL A 63 -4.80 -6.41 1.46
CA VAL A 63 -5.66 -7.49 0.93
C VAL A 63 -5.96 -8.59 1.96
N TYR A 64 -5.26 -8.58 3.10
CA TYR A 64 -5.43 -9.61 4.12
C TYR A 64 -6.77 -9.45 4.85
N GLY A 65 -7.55 -10.53 4.85
CA GLY A 65 -8.84 -10.63 5.55
C GLY A 65 -9.98 -11.02 4.62
N LYS A 66 -11.01 -11.67 5.18
CA LYS A 66 -12.19 -12.10 4.41
C LYS A 66 -12.97 -10.92 3.84
N ALA A 67 -13.10 -9.83 4.60
CA ALA A 67 -13.87 -8.65 4.21
C ALA A 67 -13.17 -7.71 3.20
N MET A 68 -11.95 -8.02 2.75
CA MET A 68 -11.13 -7.12 1.91
C MET A 68 -11.22 -7.49 0.41
N ASP A 69 -12.41 -7.88 -0.07
CA ASP A 69 -12.60 -8.29 -1.46
C ASP A 69 -12.41 -7.13 -2.44
N ASP A 70 -12.92 -5.95 -2.12
CA ASP A 70 -12.69 -4.72 -2.92
C ASP A 70 -11.19 -4.42 -3.05
N ASN A 71 -10.42 -4.57 -1.97
CA ASN A 71 -8.98 -4.37 -2.00
C ASN A 71 -8.28 -5.40 -2.88
N LYS A 72 -8.71 -6.68 -2.85
CA LYS A 72 -8.14 -7.74 -3.70
C LYS A 72 -8.41 -7.46 -5.19
N VAL A 73 -9.60 -6.96 -5.52
CA VAL A 73 -9.95 -6.53 -6.87
C VAL A 73 -9.10 -5.32 -7.28
N ALA A 74 -8.95 -4.33 -6.41
CA ALA A 74 -8.16 -3.13 -6.70
C ALA A 74 -6.66 -3.39 -6.91
N VAL A 75 -6.10 -4.43 -6.26
CA VAL A 75 -4.70 -4.85 -6.48
C VAL A 75 -4.52 -5.59 -7.81
N ARG A 76 -5.59 -6.18 -8.34
CA ARG A 76 -5.50 -7.11 -9.48
C ARG A 76 -5.15 -6.46 -10.81
N ASN A 77 -5.21 -5.12 -10.92
CA ASN A 77 -4.98 -4.31 -12.13
C ASN A 77 -5.49 -4.96 -13.42
#